data_AF-A0A5N3WVM2-F1
#
_entry.id   AF-A0A5N3WVM2-F1
#
_cell.length_a   1.000
_cell.length_b   1.000
_cell.length_c   1.000
_cell.angle_alpha   90.00
_cell.angle_beta   90.00
_cell.angle_gamma   90.00
#
_symmetry.space_group_name_H-M   'P 1'
#
loop_
_entity.id
_entity.type
_entity.pdbx_description
1 polymer ?
#
loop_
_entity_poly.entity_id
_entity_poly.type
_entity_poly.pdbx_seq_one_letter_code
_entity_poly.pdbx_strand_id
1 'polypeptide(L)'
;MAPSRNGMILKPHFHKDWQRRVAKLKAKAQAKACRIAPRPASGPLRPVVRRPTVRYHTKVRAGRGFSLEELRVAGIHKKVARTIGISVDPRRRNKCTESLQANVRRLEEHRSKLILFPRKPSAPKKGDSSAGELKLATQLAGPVMPICNVYKKEKARVITEEEKNFKAFASLRMARANARLFGIQAKRAKEAAEQDCPCHLPCVRSQGLGGPPRGGPEVCLTFLVLVWTLQHRRCCVFPLLLKYYFHI
;
A
#
# COMPACT_ATOMS: atom_id res chain seq x y z
N MET A 1 -51.80 21.98 -2.41
CA MET A 1 -52.74 21.30 -1.50
C MET A 1 -52.53 21.87 -0.13
N ALA A 2 -53.57 22.43 0.49
CA ALA A 2 -53.47 22.83 1.89
C ALA A 2 -53.28 21.56 2.76
N PRO A 3 -52.41 21.58 3.78
CA PRO A 3 -52.27 20.45 4.70
C PRO A 3 -53.59 20.21 5.43
N SER A 4 -53.97 18.94 5.62
CA SER A 4 -55.17 18.55 6.39
C SER A 4 -54.78 18.00 7.76
N ARG A 5 -55.66 18.20 8.76
CA ARG A 5 -55.55 17.73 10.15
C ARG A 5 -54.08 17.69 10.62
N ASN A 6 -53.57 16.52 10.99
CA ASN A 6 -52.18 16.33 11.38
C ASN A 6 -51.47 15.43 10.37
N GLY A 7 -50.44 15.98 9.72
CA GLY A 7 -49.62 15.28 8.75
C GLY A 7 -48.21 15.86 8.72
N MET A 8 -47.25 15.06 8.26
CA MET A 8 -45.85 15.46 8.20
C MET A 8 -45.64 16.59 7.19
N ILE A 9 -44.88 17.61 7.56
CA ILE A 9 -44.51 18.69 6.65
C ILE A 9 -43.53 18.13 5.62
N LEU A 10 -44.04 17.83 4.43
CA LEU A 10 -43.26 17.33 3.32
C LEU A 10 -42.56 18.50 2.61
N LYS A 11 -41.31 18.29 2.19
CA LYS A 11 -40.59 19.17 1.25
C LYS A 11 -40.37 18.44 -0.08
N PRO A 12 -41.42 18.27 -0.92
CA PRO A 12 -41.27 17.58 -2.20
C PRO A 12 -40.47 18.44 -3.18
N HIS A 13 -39.30 17.98 -3.62
CA HIS A 13 -38.41 18.74 -4.51
C HIS A 13 -38.83 18.64 -6.00
N PHE A 14 -40.13 18.74 -6.28
CA PHE A 14 -40.72 18.64 -7.63
C PHE A 14 -41.13 19.99 -8.22
N HIS A 15 -40.54 21.09 -7.75
CA HIS A 15 -40.90 22.47 -8.13
C HIS A 15 -40.29 22.93 -9.46
N LYS A 16 -39.41 22.11 -10.06
CA LYS A 16 -38.80 22.34 -11.38
C LYS A 16 -39.39 21.34 -12.38
N ASP A 17 -39.15 21.55 -13.68
CA ASP A 17 -39.55 20.62 -14.76
C ASP A 17 -38.83 19.27 -14.66
N TRP A 18 -39.31 18.40 -13.76
CA TRP A 18 -38.73 17.09 -13.49
C TRP A 18 -39.21 16.06 -14.51
N GLN A 19 -40.43 16.22 -15.04
CA GLN A 19 -41.03 15.29 -16.01
C GLN A 19 -40.22 15.19 -17.30
N ARG A 20 -39.64 16.29 -17.78
CA ARG A 20 -38.71 16.30 -18.94
C ARG A 20 -37.42 15.51 -18.69
N ARG A 21 -37.05 15.26 -17.42
CA ARG A 21 -35.78 14.63 -17.00
C ARG A 21 -35.95 13.24 -16.41
N VAL A 22 -37.06 12.56 -16.71
CA VAL A 22 -37.29 11.19 -16.27
C VAL A 22 -36.44 10.22 -17.08
N ALA A 23 -35.42 9.63 -16.45
CA ALA A 23 -34.58 8.62 -17.09
C ALA A 23 -35.26 7.25 -17.09
N LYS A 24 -35.40 6.64 -18.28
CA LYS A 24 -35.82 5.24 -18.45
C LYS A 24 -34.58 4.35 -18.63
N LEU A 25 -34.44 3.31 -17.80
CA LEU A 25 -33.31 2.38 -17.85
C LEU A 25 -33.51 1.37 -19.00
N LYS A 26 -32.52 1.22 -19.89
CA LYS A 26 -32.51 0.22 -20.98
C LYS A 26 -31.45 -0.86 -20.73
N ALA A 27 -31.75 -2.12 -21.08
CA ALA A 27 -30.82 -3.24 -20.92
C ALA A 27 -29.83 -3.36 -22.10
N LYS A 28 -28.53 -3.11 -21.85
CA LYS A 28 -27.45 -3.19 -22.88
C LYS A 28 -26.41 -4.29 -22.64
N ALA A 29 -26.57 -5.09 -21.58
CA ALA A 29 -25.52 -5.99 -21.09
C ALA A 29 -25.31 -7.23 -21.99
N GLN A 30 -26.38 -7.81 -22.53
CA GLN A 30 -26.33 -9.06 -23.32
C GLN A 30 -25.53 -8.88 -24.63
N ALA A 31 -25.82 -7.82 -25.40
CA ALA A 31 -25.11 -7.55 -26.65
C ALA A 31 -23.58 -7.41 -26.46
N LYS A 32 -23.15 -6.83 -25.33
CA LYS A 32 -21.72 -6.73 -25.00
C LYS A 32 -21.10 -8.10 -24.70
N ALA A 33 -21.84 -8.99 -24.03
CA ALA A 33 -21.35 -10.33 -23.70
C ALA A 33 -21.14 -11.17 -24.96
N CYS A 34 -22.09 -11.16 -25.90
CA CYS A 34 -21.98 -11.88 -27.17
C CYS A 34 -20.79 -11.39 -28.00
N ARG A 35 -20.56 -10.06 -28.06
CA ARG A 35 -19.44 -9.48 -28.84
C ARG A 35 -18.04 -9.88 -28.32
N ILE A 36 -17.93 -10.14 -27.01
CA ILE A 36 -16.64 -10.33 -26.33
C ILE A 36 -16.33 -11.82 -26.10
N ALA A 37 -17.25 -12.73 -26.44
CA ALA A 37 -17.03 -14.17 -26.35
C ALA A 37 -15.72 -14.58 -27.07
N PRO A 38 -14.87 -15.40 -26.44
CA PRO A 38 -15.11 -16.22 -25.24
C PRO A 38 -14.75 -15.54 -23.90
N ARG A 39 -14.32 -14.27 -23.87
CA ARG A 39 -13.87 -13.60 -22.64
C ARG A 39 -15.03 -13.38 -21.63
N PRO A 40 -14.74 -13.33 -20.32
CA PRO A 40 -15.76 -13.13 -19.29
C PRO A 40 -16.49 -11.79 -19.44
N ALA A 41 -17.82 -11.82 -19.33
CA ALA A 41 -18.68 -10.65 -19.59
C ALA A 41 -18.49 -9.51 -18.56
N SER A 42 -18.09 -9.84 -17.33
CA SER A 42 -17.85 -8.87 -16.25
C SER A 42 -16.61 -7.98 -16.49
N GLY A 43 -15.69 -8.44 -17.36
CA GLY A 43 -14.46 -7.73 -17.70
C GLY A 43 -13.23 -8.23 -16.95
N PRO A 44 -12.18 -7.40 -16.81
CA PRO A 44 -10.88 -7.84 -16.33
C PRO A 44 -10.86 -8.13 -14.82
N LEU A 45 -9.91 -8.96 -14.38
CA LEU A 45 -9.68 -9.25 -12.97
C LEU A 45 -9.36 -7.96 -12.19
N ARG A 46 -10.01 -7.82 -11.03
CA ARG A 46 -9.80 -6.72 -10.08
C ARG A 46 -9.13 -7.22 -8.79
N PRO A 47 -8.25 -6.40 -8.18
CA PRO A 47 -7.58 -6.76 -6.93
C PRO A 47 -8.50 -6.67 -5.73
N VAL A 48 -8.05 -7.27 -4.63
CA VAL A 48 -8.66 -7.22 -3.31
C VAL A 48 -8.18 -5.97 -2.60
N VAL A 49 -9.10 -5.08 -2.23
CA VAL A 49 -8.77 -3.77 -1.64
C VAL A 49 -9.62 -3.49 -0.39
N ARG A 50 -8.95 -3.07 0.68
CA ARG A 50 -9.57 -2.56 1.91
C ARG A 50 -10.14 -1.16 1.68
N ARG A 51 -11.28 -0.86 2.30
CA ARG A 51 -11.88 0.49 2.21
C ARG A 51 -11.10 1.48 3.12
N PRO A 52 -11.05 2.77 2.77
CA PRO A 52 -10.12 3.70 3.40
C PRO A 52 -10.55 4.26 4.77
N THR A 53 -11.84 4.25 5.11
CA THR A 53 -12.33 4.91 6.34
C THR A 53 -12.48 3.95 7.51
N VAL A 54 -12.40 4.49 8.74
CA VAL A 54 -12.59 3.73 10.00
C VAL A 54 -13.96 3.03 10.06
N ARG A 55 -14.99 3.57 9.40
CA ARG A 55 -16.30 2.89 9.35
C ARG A 55 -16.28 1.60 8.52
N TYR A 56 -15.38 1.48 7.54
CA TYR A 56 -15.46 0.45 6.51
C TYR A 56 -14.19 -0.38 6.28
N HIS A 57 -13.07 -0.10 6.97
CA HIS A 57 -11.80 -0.83 6.77
C HIS A 57 -11.91 -2.34 7.02
N THR A 58 -12.86 -2.78 7.84
CA THR A 58 -13.15 -4.21 8.06
C THR A 58 -13.69 -4.92 6.81
N LYS A 59 -14.32 -4.18 5.89
CA LYS A 59 -14.88 -4.72 4.65
C LYS A 59 -13.89 -4.63 3.50
N VAL A 60 -13.91 -5.66 2.66
CA VAL A 60 -13.08 -5.76 1.46
C VAL A 60 -13.95 -5.55 0.21
N ARG A 61 -13.36 -5.07 -0.89
CA ARG A 61 -14.03 -4.87 -2.17
C ARG A 61 -13.10 -5.13 -3.36
N ALA A 62 -13.69 -5.24 -4.55
CA ALA A 62 -12.95 -5.16 -5.80
C ALA A 62 -12.41 -3.74 -6.02
N GLY A 63 -11.10 -3.62 -6.20
CA GLY A 63 -10.43 -2.36 -6.51
C GLY A 63 -10.50 -1.99 -7.99
N ARG A 64 -9.82 -0.90 -8.38
CA ARG A 64 -9.73 -0.45 -9.77
C ARG A 64 -8.80 -1.35 -10.61
N GLY A 65 -7.60 -1.65 -10.10
CA GLY A 65 -6.59 -2.45 -10.78
C GLY A 65 -5.39 -2.76 -9.89
N PHE A 66 -4.62 -3.77 -10.29
CA PHE A 66 -3.40 -4.20 -9.63
C PHE A 66 -2.33 -3.12 -9.69
N SER A 67 -1.54 -3.03 -8.62
CA SER A 67 -0.39 -2.13 -8.54
C SER A 67 0.77 -2.67 -9.38
N LEU A 68 1.73 -1.80 -9.71
CA LEU A 68 2.92 -2.21 -10.47
C LEU A 68 3.83 -3.16 -9.67
N GLU A 69 3.84 -3.01 -8.36
CA GLU A 69 4.63 -3.84 -7.45
C GLU A 69 4.10 -5.27 -7.38
N GLU A 70 2.78 -5.45 -7.21
CA GLU A 70 2.14 -6.78 -7.24
C GLU A 70 2.41 -7.50 -8.57
N LEU A 71 2.32 -6.78 -9.70
CA LEU A 71 2.60 -7.35 -11.01
C LEU A 71 4.07 -7.73 -11.20
N ARG A 72 4.99 -6.95 -10.62
CA ARG A 72 6.42 -7.26 -10.65
C ARG A 72 6.72 -8.54 -9.87
N VAL A 73 6.14 -8.67 -8.68
CA VAL A 73 6.30 -9.88 -7.84
C VAL A 73 5.69 -11.10 -8.52
N ALA A 74 4.52 -10.97 -9.15
CA ALA A 74 3.89 -12.04 -9.91
C ALA A 74 4.55 -12.35 -11.27
N GLY A 75 5.60 -11.63 -11.67
CA GLY A 75 6.30 -11.83 -12.93
C GLY A 75 5.47 -11.47 -14.18
N ILE A 76 4.54 -10.51 -14.07
CA ILE A 76 3.67 -10.09 -15.19
C ILE A 76 4.02 -8.67 -15.61
N HIS A 77 4.37 -8.48 -16.87
CA HIS A 77 4.63 -7.14 -17.40
C HIS A 77 3.34 -6.32 -17.55
N LYS A 78 3.35 -5.03 -17.16
CA LYS A 78 2.18 -4.14 -17.10
C LYS A 78 1.37 -4.03 -18.41
N LYS A 79 2.03 -4.11 -19.57
CA LYS A 79 1.37 -4.07 -20.89
C LYS A 79 0.68 -5.40 -21.20
N VAL A 80 1.34 -6.52 -20.86
CA VAL A 80 0.85 -7.88 -21.07
C VAL A 80 -0.34 -8.18 -20.15
N ALA A 81 -0.31 -7.67 -18.91
CA ALA A 81 -1.44 -7.77 -17.98
C ALA A 81 -2.75 -7.27 -18.60
N ARG A 82 -2.74 -6.08 -19.24
CA ARG A 82 -3.95 -5.51 -19.86
C ARG A 82 -4.47 -6.33 -21.03
N THR A 83 -3.58 -6.92 -21.85
CA THR A 83 -3.99 -7.76 -22.98
C THR A 83 -4.62 -9.08 -22.54
N ILE A 84 -4.15 -9.62 -21.42
CA ILE A 84 -4.65 -10.87 -20.82
C ILE A 84 -5.97 -10.67 -20.06
N GLY A 85 -6.37 -9.43 -19.78
CA GLY A 85 -7.59 -9.15 -19.02
C GLY A 85 -7.34 -8.97 -17.52
N ILE A 86 -6.17 -8.50 -17.14
CA ILE A 86 -5.85 -8.06 -15.78
C ILE A 86 -5.88 -6.52 -15.74
N SER A 87 -6.66 -5.95 -14.82
CA SER A 87 -6.76 -4.49 -14.68
C SER A 87 -5.52 -3.94 -13.97
N VAL A 88 -4.94 -2.84 -14.48
CA VAL A 88 -3.71 -2.23 -13.93
C VAL A 88 -3.96 -0.79 -13.51
N ASP A 89 -3.63 -0.46 -12.27
CA ASP A 89 -3.66 0.90 -11.72
C ASP A 89 -2.26 1.34 -11.25
N PRO A 90 -1.52 2.12 -12.07
CA PRO A 90 -0.17 2.56 -11.72
C PRO A 90 -0.12 3.55 -10.55
N ARG A 91 -1.25 4.14 -10.14
CA ARG A 91 -1.31 5.12 -9.05
C ARG A 91 -1.35 4.49 -7.66
N ARG A 92 -1.74 3.21 -7.56
CA ARG A 92 -1.90 2.53 -6.27
C ARG A 92 -0.54 2.12 -5.73
N ARG A 93 -0.31 2.40 -4.44
CA ARG A 93 0.88 2.00 -3.68
C ARG A 93 0.48 1.00 -2.60
N ASN A 94 1.33 0.02 -2.30
CA ASN A 94 1.13 -0.89 -1.18
C ASN A 94 1.88 -0.37 0.03
N LYS A 95 1.25 -0.46 1.19
CA LYS A 95 1.85 -0.14 2.50
C LYS A 95 1.97 -1.37 3.41
N CYS A 96 1.19 -2.42 3.11
CA CYS A 96 1.09 -3.63 3.92
C CYS A 96 1.51 -4.84 3.09
N THR A 97 2.41 -5.65 3.64
CA THR A 97 2.91 -6.89 3.01
C THR A 97 1.80 -7.93 2.83
N GLU A 98 0.90 -8.06 3.80
CA GLU A 98 -0.24 -8.99 3.73
C GLU A 98 -1.12 -8.74 2.49
N SER A 99 -1.42 -7.47 2.21
CA SER A 99 -2.26 -7.09 1.07
C SER A 99 -1.57 -7.34 -0.27
N LEU A 100 -0.25 -7.15 -0.31
CA LEU A 100 0.59 -7.48 -1.47
C LEU A 100 0.55 -8.99 -1.74
N GLN A 101 0.81 -9.81 -0.72
CA GLN A 101 0.79 -11.26 -0.83
C GLN A 101 -0.59 -11.81 -1.24
N ALA A 102 -1.67 -11.31 -0.64
CA ALA A 102 -3.03 -11.73 -1.00
C ALA A 102 -3.36 -11.44 -2.48
N ASN A 103 -2.92 -10.29 -3.00
CA ASN A 103 -3.14 -9.94 -4.40
C ASN A 103 -2.21 -10.68 -5.37
N VAL A 104 -0.98 -10.99 -4.95
CA VAL A 104 -0.06 -11.84 -5.73
C VAL A 104 -0.62 -13.26 -5.85
N ARG A 105 -1.05 -13.87 -4.74
CA ARG A 105 -1.73 -15.18 -4.76
C ARG A 105 -2.94 -15.18 -5.68
N ARG A 106 -3.73 -14.11 -5.64
CA ARG A 106 -4.88 -13.93 -6.54
C ARG A 106 -4.49 -13.83 -8.02
N LEU A 107 -3.34 -13.23 -8.34
CA LEU A 107 -2.82 -13.18 -9.72
C LEU A 107 -2.35 -14.55 -10.17
N GLU A 108 -1.67 -15.30 -9.31
CA GLU A 108 -1.21 -16.67 -9.57
C GLU A 108 -2.40 -17.62 -9.79
N GLU A 109 -3.40 -17.59 -8.90
CA GLU A 109 -4.65 -18.35 -9.04
C GLU A 109 -5.43 -17.99 -10.32
N HIS A 110 -5.38 -16.73 -10.74
CA HIS A 110 -6.03 -16.34 -11.99
C HIS A 110 -5.23 -16.83 -13.20
N ARG A 111 -3.90 -16.77 -13.14
CA ARG A 111 -3.01 -17.23 -14.21
C ARG A 111 -3.14 -18.73 -14.45
N SER A 112 -3.30 -19.54 -13.40
CA SER A 112 -3.51 -20.98 -13.55
C SER A 112 -4.88 -21.34 -14.15
N LYS A 113 -5.90 -20.50 -13.93
CA LYS A 113 -7.27 -20.68 -14.47
C LYS A 113 -7.48 -20.04 -15.84
N LEU A 114 -6.50 -19.30 -16.34
CA LEU A 114 -6.62 -18.55 -17.58
C LEU A 114 -6.33 -19.46 -18.78
N ILE A 115 -7.32 -19.60 -19.67
CA ILE A 115 -7.15 -20.25 -20.97
C ILE A 115 -6.74 -19.18 -21.98
N LEU A 116 -5.54 -19.28 -22.54
CA LEU A 116 -5.02 -18.33 -23.52
C LEU A 116 -5.16 -18.88 -24.94
N PHE A 117 -5.96 -18.19 -25.75
CA PHE A 117 -6.16 -18.55 -27.15
C PHE A 117 -4.95 -18.15 -28.00
N PRO A 118 -4.46 -19.04 -28.90
CA PRO A 118 -3.42 -18.69 -29.84
C PRO A 118 -3.90 -17.61 -30.80
N ARG A 119 -3.03 -16.67 -31.17
CA ARG A 119 -3.38 -15.61 -32.14
C ARG A 119 -3.66 -16.15 -33.54
N LYS A 120 -2.94 -17.21 -33.92
CA LYS A 120 -3.13 -17.95 -35.17
C LYS A 120 -3.46 -19.40 -34.78
N PRO A 121 -4.65 -19.93 -35.11
CA PRO A 121 -5.06 -21.26 -34.70
C PRO A 121 -4.16 -22.36 -35.30
N SER A 122 -3.63 -22.14 -36.50
CA SER A 122 -2.75 -23.09 -37.20
C SER A 122 -1.32 -23.13 -36.64
N ALA A 123 -0.89 -22.14 -35.87
CA ALA A 123 0.49 -22.00 -35.39
C ALA A 123 0.51 -21.52 -33.92
N PRO A 124 0.18 -22.41 -32.96
CA PRO A 124 0.22 -22.09 -31.53
C PRO A 124 1.65 -21.82 -31.07
N LYS A 125 1.81 -20.86 -30.16
CA LYS A 125 3.10 -20.45 -29.59
C LYS A 125 3.26 -20.95 -28.15
N LYS A 126 4.48 -20.84 -27.62
CA LYS A 126 4.79 -21.13 -26.21
C LYS A 126 3.94 -20.24 -25.30
N GLY A 127 3.10 -20.86 -24.49
CA GLY A 127 2.19 -20.19 -23.54
C GLY A 127 0.72 -20.14 -23.97
N ASP A 128 0.38 -20.63 -25.16
CA ASP A 128 -1.01 -20.84 -25.57
C ASP A 128 -1.56 -22.14 -24.97
N SER A 129 -2.88 -22.20 -24.77
CA SER A 129 -3.58 -23.37 -24.22
C SER A 129 -3.67 -24.54 -25.22
N SER A 130 -3.77 -25.76 -24.68
CA SER A 130 -3.94 -26.98 -25.47
C SER A 130 -5.29 -27.02 -26.20
N ALA A 131 -5.37 -27.76 -27.32
CA ALA A 131 -6.63 -27.88 -28.08
C ALA A 131 -7.80 -28.46 -27.26
N GLY A 132 -7.52 -29.26 -26.21
CA GLY A 132 -8.52 -29.76 -25.27
C GLY A 132 -9.13 -28.65 -24.41
N GLU A 133 -8.29 -27.78 -23.84
CA GLU A 133 -8.74 -26.63 -23.04
C GLU A 133 -9.56 -25.63 -23.86
N LEU A 134 -9.20 -25.43 -25.14
CA LEU A 134 -9.91 -24.51 -26.02
C LEU A 134 -11.38 -24.92 -26.23
N LYS A 135 -11.69 -26.21 -26.25
CA LYS A 135 -13.07 -26.72 -26.37
C LYS A 135 -13.86 -26.56 -25.08
N LEU A 136 -13.18 -26.61 -23.93
CA LEU A 136 -13.78 -26.40 -22.60
C LEU A 136 -14.04 -24.92 -22.30
N ALA A 137 -13.47 -24.02 -23.09
CA ALA A 137 -13.59 -22.58 -22.88
C ALA A 137 -15.05 -22.13 -23.01
N THR A 138 -15.67 -21.82 -21.87
CA THR A 138 -17.02 -21.28 -21.78
C THR A 138 -16.98 -19.86 -21.23
N GLN A 139 -17.92 -19.02 -21.65
CA GLN A 139 -18.00 -17.66 -21.15
C GLN A 139 -18.49 -17.66 -19.70
N LEU A 140 -17.65 -17.18 -18.78
CA LEU A 140 -18.01 -17.06 -17.38
C LEU A 140 -19.04 -15.93 -17.17
N ALA A 141 -20.20 -16.28 -16.65
CA ALA A 141 -21.24 -15.35 -16.22
C ALA A 141 -20.95 -14.85 -14.79
N GLY A 142 -20.99 -13.53 -14.60
CA GLY A 142 -20.69 -12.90 -13.30
C GLY A 142 -19.23 -12.49 -13.10
N PRO A 143 -18.88 -12.00 -11.90
CA PRO A 143 -17.54 -11.49 -11.62
C PRO A 143 -16.49 -12.60 -11.57
N VAL A 144 -15.36 -12.38 -12.26
CA VAL A 144 -14.21 -13.30 -12.23
C VAL A 144 -13.63 -13.36 -10.81
N MET A 145 -13.67 -14.55 -10.21
CA MET A 145 -13.22 -14.83 -8.83
C MET A 145 -13.84 -13.86 -7.81
N PRO A 146 -15.11 -14.04 -7.42
CA PRO A 146 -15.78 -13.11 -6.51
C PRO A 146 -15.01 -12.93 -5.19
N ILE A 147 -14.96 -11.70 -4.71
CA ILE A 147 -14.27 -11.35 -3.46
C ILE A 147 -15.27 -11.50 -2.32
N CYS A 148 -15.03 -12.48 -1.45
CA CYS A 148 -15.81 -12.71 -0.25
C CYS A 148 -15.07 -12.19 0.97
N ASN A 149 -15.80 -11.62 1.94
CA ASN A 149 -15.23 -11.27 3.23
C ASN A 149 -15.17 -12.54 4.07
N VAL A 150 -13.96 -13.09 4.25
CA VAL A 150 -13.73 -14.27 5.08
C VAL A 150 -13.39 -13.83 6.49
N TYR A 151 -14.04 -14.43 7.47
CA TYR A 151 -13.76 -14.25 8.90
C TYR A 151 -13.14 -15.53 9.44
N LYS A 152 -12.01 -15.39 10.16
CA LYS A 152 -11.40 -16.52 10.86
C LYS A 152 -12.23 -16.79 12.11
N LYS A 153 -12.75 -18.01 12.25
CA LYS A 153 -13.41 -18.46 13.47
C LYS A 153 -12.33 -18.95 14.43
N GLU A 154 -12.18 -18.28 15.56
CA GLU A 154 -11.25 -18.69 16.60
C GLU A 154 -11.89 -19.77 17.47
N LYS A 155 -11.08 -20.74 17.94
CA LYS A 155 -11.54 -21.80 18.84
C LYS A 155 -11.65 -21.25 20.27
N ALA A 156 -12.57 -21.80 21.07
CA ALA A 156 -12.63 -21.50 22.49
C ALA A 156 -11.30 -21.87 23.18
N ARG A 157 -10.81 -20.99 24.05
CA ARG A 157 -9.57 -21.15 24.81
C ARG A 157 -9.82 -20.79 26.27
N VAL A 158 -9.04 -21.39 27.16
CA VAL A 158 -9.06 -21.02 28.58
C VAL A 158 -8.43 -19.64 28.74
N ILE A 159 -9.09 -18.78 29.51
CA ILE A 159 -8.66 -17.40 29.76
C ILE A 159 -7.41 -17.41 30.65
N THR A 160 -6.35 -16.74 30.22
CA THR A 160 -5.10 -16.60 30.99
C THR A 160 -5.26 -15.64 32.18
N GLU A 161 -4.41 -15.75 33.19
CA GLU A 161 -4.47 -14.83 34.34
C GLU A 161 -4.19 -13.37 33.96
N GLU A 162 -3.33 -13.16 32.97
CA GLU A 162 -3.03 -11.82 32.42
C GLU A 162 -4.27 -11.17 31.79
N GLU A 163 -5.05 -11.92 31.02
CA GLU A 163 -6.30 -11.44 30.40
C GLU A 163 -7.36 -11.09 31.45
N LYS A 164 -7.43 -11.85 32.55
CA LYS A 164 -8.34 -11.56 33.67
C LYS A 164 -7.97 -10.26 34.39
N ASN A 165 -6.68 -10.01 34.55
CA ASN A 165 -6.16 -8.84 35.26
C ASN A 165 -6.10 -7.57 34.38
N PHE A 166 -6.32 -7.70 33.07
CA PHE A 166 -6.25 -6.57 32.13
C PHE A 166 -7.41 -5.58 32.29
N LYS A 167 -7.11 -4.38 32.78
CA LYS A 167 -8.09 -3.29 32.96
C LYS A 167 -8.35 -2.53 31.64
N ALA A 168 -9.17 -3.09 30.76
CA ALA A 168 -9.46 -2.53 29.43
C ALA A 168 -10.00 -1.09 29.42
N PHE A 169 -10.90 -0.74 30.34
CA PHE A 169 -11.44 0.62 30.41
C PHE A 169 -10.38 1.65 30.81
N ALA A 170 -9.57 1.33 31.83
CA ALA A 170 -8.50 2.19 32.31
C ALA A 170 -7.43 2.38 31.23
N SER A 171 -7.04 1.33 30.51
CA SER A 171 -6.07 1.42 29.41
C SER A 171 -6.55 2.33 28.28
N LEU A 172 -7.83 2.24 27.88
CA LEU A 172 -8.42 3.15 26.89
C LEU A 172 -8.41 4.61 27.36
N ARG A 173 -8.70 4.87 28.63
CA ARG A 173 -8.67 6.24 29.20
C ARG A 173 -7.24 6.79 29.26
N MET A 174 -6.28 5.99 29.73
CA MET A 174 -4.87 6.36 29.76
C MET A 174 -4.32 6.62 28.35
N ALA A 175 -4.63 5.77 27.36
CA ALA A 175 -4.21 5.97 25.98
C ALA A 175 -4.73 7.29 25.39
N ARG A 176 -5.99 7.65 25.66
CA ARG A 176 -6.56 8.95 25.25
C ARG A 176 -5.85 10.11 25.95
N ALA A 177 -5.56 9.99 27.25
CA ALA A 177 -4.84 11.02 28.02
C ALA A 177 -3.42 11.22 27.50
N ASN A 178 -2.67 10.13 27.28
CA ASN A 178 -1.32 10.15 26.74
C ASN A 178 -1.28 10.76 25.34
N ALA A 179 -2.20 10.38 24.45
CA ALA A 179 -2.30 10.97 23.11
C ALA A 179 -2.60 12.48 23.15
N ARG A 180 -3.42 12.92 24.11
CA ARG A 180 -3.74 14.35 24.31
C ARG A 180 -2.56 15.13 24.91
N LEU A 181 -1.84 14.53 25.86
CA LEU A 181 -0.79 15.20 26.65
C LEU A 181 0.62 15.02 26.08
N PHE A 182 0.81 14.21 25.04
CA PHE A 182 2.12 13.89 24.47
C PHE A 182 2.99 15.12 24.18
N GLY A 183 2.43 16.13 23.50
CA GLY A 183 3.18 17.34 23.17
C GLY A 183 3.58 18.16 24.40
N ILE A 184 2.70 18.26 25.39
CA ILE A 184 2.96 19.00 26.63
C ILE A 184 4.03 18.28 27.47
N GLN A 185 3.91 16.96 27.59
CA GLN A 185 4.90 16.15 28.30
C GLN A 185 6.26 16.20 27.62
N ALA A 186 6.32 16.12 26.29
CA ALA A 186 7.57 16.26 25.53
C ALA A 186 8.19 17.65 25.69
N LYS A 187 7.38 18.72 25.74
CA LYS A 187 7.86 20.08 25.99
C LYS A 187 8.42 20.22 27.41
N ARG A 188 7.67 19.79 28.43
CA ARG A 188 8.12 19.82 29.83
C ARG A 188 9.37 18.99 30.06
N ALA A 189 9.49 17.82 29.42
CA ALA A 189 10.69 17.00 29.50
C ALA A 189 11.91 17.70 28.88
N LYS A 190 11.74 18.48 27.79
CA LYS A 190 12.81 19.30 27.22
C LYS A 190 13.20 20.46 28.13
N GLU A 191 12.21 21.20 28.62
CA GLU A 191 12.44 22.34 29.53
C GLU A 191 13.10 21.89 30.84
N ALA A 192 12.67 20.75 31.41
CA ALA A 192 13.32 20.15 32.57
C ALA A 192 14.76 19.73 32.26
N ALA A 193 15.03 19.08 31.11
CA ALA A 193 16.39 18.72 30.72
C ALA A 193 17.30 19.94 30.45
N GLU A 194 16.73 21.06 29.99
CA GLU A 194 17.44 22.33 29.81
C GLU A 194 17.73 23.02 31.16
N GLN A 195 16.82 22.90 32.14
CA GLN A 195 17.02 23.43 33.51
C GLN A 195 17.97 22.56 34.34
N ASP A 196 17.90 21.24 34.18
CA ASP A 196 18.76 20.25 34.86
C ASP A 196 20.17 20.21 34.25
N CYS A 197 20.40 20.82 33.07
CA CYS A 197 21.73 21.07 32.54
C CYS A 197 22.38 22.21 33.34
N PRO A 198 23.33 21.93 34.25
CA PRO A 198 23.96 22.94 35.08
C PRO A 198 25.12 23.55 34.29
N CYS A 199 24.83 24.42 33.33
CA CYS A 199 25.83 25.30 32.75
C CYS A 199 25.41 26.76 32.91
N HIS A 200 25.58 27.26 34.12
CA HIS A 200 25.69 28.69 34.42
C HIS A 200 27.08 29.27 34.09
N LEU A 201 27.87 28.63 33.21
CA LEU A 201 28.98 29.31 32.55
C LEU A 201 28.53 29.73 31.15
N PRO A 202 28.70 31.01 30.79
CA PRO A 202 28.19 31.54 29.54
C PRO A 202 28.85 30.77 28.40
N CYS A 203 28.04 30.11 27.58
CA CYS A 203 28.49 29.64 26.29
C CYS A 203 28.78 30.90 25.48
N VAL A 204 30.04 31.37 25.52
CA VAL A 204 30.51 32.50 24.74
C VAL A 204 30.27 32.13 23.29
N ARG A 205 29.27 32.78 22.70
CA ARG A 205 29.04 32.84 21.27
C ARG A 205 30.29 33.47 20.68
N SER A 206 31.27 32.66 20.27
CA SER A 206 32.47 33.13 19.61
C SER A 206 32.07 33.71 18.25
N GLN A 207 31.77 35.01 18.25
CA GLN A 207 31.82 35.83 17.05
C GLN A 207 33.29 35.84 16.61
N GLY A 208 33.50 35.58 15.32
CA GLY A 208 34.84 35.41 14.77
C GLY A 208 35.69 36.66 14.92
N LEU A 209 36.96 36.45 15.24
CA LEU A 209 38.06 37.35 14.93
C LEU A 209 39.32 36.51 14.66
N GLY A 210 40.01 36.81 13.56
CA GLY A 210 41.44 36.57 13.41
C GLY A 210 41.85 35.33 12.62
N GLY A 211 42.27 35.53 11.37
CA GLY A 211 43.03 34.54 10.60
C GLY A 211 44.44 34.28 11.17
N PRO A 212 45.17 33.29 10.63
CA PRO A 212 46.44 32.84 11.21
C PRO A 212 47.63 33.72 10.77
N PRO A 213 48.55 34.14 11.68
CA PRO A 213 49.86 34.60 11.27
C PRO A 213 50.80 33.40 11.06
N ARG A 214 51.62 33.53 10.01
CA ARG A 214 52.64 32.58 9.56
C ARG A 214 53.91 32.78 10.38
N GLY A 215 54.57 31.68 10.74
CA GLY A 215 55.95 31.67 11.26
C GLY A 215 56.23 30.41 12.08
N GLY A 216 56.98 29.45 11.53
CA GLY A 216 57.62 28.37 12.29
C GLY A 216 59.01 28.79 12.78
N PRO A 217 59.94 27.87 13.13
CA PRO A 217 59.82 26.43 13.38
C PRO A 217 60.20 26.07 14.84
N GLU A 218 60.11 24.79 15.22
CA GLU A 218 61.09 24.06 16.06
C GLU A 218 60.50 22.94 16.97
N VAL A 219 60.88 21.71 16.57
CA VAL A 219 61.21 20.50 17.34
C VAL A 219 60.25 19.87 18.38
N CYS A 220 59.85 18.64 18.02
CA CYS A 220 59.93 17.41 18.82
C CYS A 220 59.25 17.36 20.21
N LEU A 221 58.15 16.61 20.32
CA LEU A 221 58.22 15.26 20.91
C LEU A 221 56.94 14.46 20.60
N THR A 222 57.16 13.28 20.05
CA THR A 222 56.23 12.18 19.84
C THR A 222 55.74 11.59 21.16
N PHE A 223 54.43 11.40 21.33
CA PHE A 223 53.81 10.26 22.04
C PHE A 223 52.34 10.17 21.60
N LEU A 224 52.00 9.24 20.70
CA LEU A 224 51.18 8.04 20.97
C LEU A 224 49.86 8.39 21.70
N VAL A 225 48.66 8.30 21.12
CA VAL A 225 48.00 7.08 20.60
C VAL A 225 46.73 7.44 19.78
N LEU A 226 46.64 6.86 18.57
CA LEU A 226 45.48 6.27 17.85
C LEU A 226 44.07 6.39 18.51
N VAL A 227 42.89 6.57 17.90
CA VAL A 227 42.30 6.51 16.54
C VAL A 227 40.93 7.25 16.67
N TRP A 228 40.71 8.37 15.99
CA TRP A 228 39.97 8.51 14.71
C TRP A 228 38.46 8.20 14.73
N THR A 229 37.67 9.27 14.88
CA THR A 229 36.32 9.41 14.30
C THR A 229 36.44 9.69 12.80
N LEU A 230 35.68 9.01 11.93
CA LEU A 230 35.39 9.53 10.58
C LEU A 230 34.02 9.09 10.02
N GLN A 231 33.08 10.00 10.18
CA GLN A 231 32.09 10.53 9.24
C GLN A 231 31.98 9.96 7.78
N HIS A 232 30.71 9.80 7.37
CA HIS A 232 30.09 10.04 6.05
C HIS A 232 30.24 9.11 4.83
N ARG A 233 29.12 8.42 4.53
CA ARG A 233 28.29 8.53 3.30
C ARG A 233 28.97 9.08 2.02
N ARG A 234 29.08 8.23 0.98
CA ARG A 234 28.57 8.38 -0.42
C ARG A 234 29.17 7.25 -1.27
N CYS A 235 28.35 6.36 -1.83
CA CYS A 235 27.94 6.36 -3.24
C CYS A 235 29.11 6.53 -4.23
N CYS A 236 29.59 5.43 -4.81
CA CYS A 236 29.74 5.22 -6.25
C CYS A 236 30.20 3.78 -6.55
N VAL A 237 29.55 3.12 -7.50
CA VAL A 237 29.88 1.80 -8.04
C VAL A 237 30.76 2.01 -9.26
N PHE A 238 31.90 1.33 -9.37
CA PHE A 238 32.45 0.78 -10.63
C PHE A 238 33.51 -0.30 -10.32
N PRO A 239 33.66 -1.36 -11.15
CA PRO A 239 34.15 -2.68 -10.73
C PRO A 239 35.60 -3.00 -11.15
N LEU A 240 36.17 -4.00 -10.45
CA LEU A 240 37.10 -5.06 -10.89
C LEU A 240 38.31 -4.68 -11.78
N LEU A 241 39.52 -4.74 -11.21
CA LEU A 241 40.63 -5.63 -11.61
C LEU A 241 41.93 -5.22 -10.90
N LEU A 242 42.28 -5.89 -9.80
CA LEU A 242 43.67 -5.97 -9.34
C LEU A 242 44.21 -7.36 -9.70
N LYS A 243 45.09 -7.40 -10.70
CA LYS A 243 46.14 -8.42 -10.77
C LYS A 243 47.19 -8.02 -9.75
N TYR A 244 47.36 -8.84 -8.70
CA TYR A 244 48.52 -8.73 -7.83
C TYR A 244 49.72 -9.44 -8.45
N TYR A 245 50.85 -8.77 -8.35
CA TYR A 245 52.23 -9.18 -8.61
C TYR A 245 52.63 -10.48 -7.89
N PHE A 246 53.54 -11.24 -8.49
CA PHE A 246 54.64 -11.88 -7.74
C PHE A 246 55.96 -11.68 -8.48
N HIS A 247 56.98 -11.38 -7.70
CA HIS A 247 58.37 -11.07 -8.04
C HIS A 247 59.13 -12.27 -8.63
N ILE A 248 60.30 -11.95 -9.20
CA ILE A 248 61.49 -12.79 -9.48
C ILE A 248 61.52 -14.10 -8.68
#